data_AF-A0A1V4VJW9-F1
#
_entry.id   AF-A0A1V4VJW9-F1
#
_cell.length_a   1.000
_cell.length_b   1.000
_cell.length_c   1.000
_cell.angle_alpha   90.00
_cell.angle_beta   90.00
_cell.angle_gamma   90.00
#
_symmetry.space_group_name_H-M   'P 1'
#
loop_
_entity.id
_entity.type
_entity.pdbx_description
1 polymer ?
#
loop_
_entity_poly.entity_id
_entity_poly.type
_entity_poly.pdbx_seq_one_letter_code
_entity_poly.pdbx_strand_id
1 'polypeptide(L)'
;MLNGLLFGTVVLLLVVFSVRERVKQQRYREKDWGVIGESKSSPLSKALTNLIGVAGGIYLSLVLICTFVELQLPARVHLGHYSLEPLAAISIIMALAQPYILKVIQAWRKI
;
A
#
# COMPACT_ATOMS: atom_id res chain seq x y z
N MET A 1 1.45 -26.79 3.93
CA MET A 1 0.12 -26.13 4.03
C MET A 1 0.09 -25.07 5.14
N LEU A 2 0.53 -25.40 6.36
CA LEU A 2 0.57 -24.45 7.49
C LEU A 2 1.36 -23.16 7.20
N ASN A 3 2.55 -23.26 6.60
CA ASN A 3 3.36 -22.08 6.28
C ASN A 3 2.64 -21.15 5.29
N GLY A 4 1.97 -21.71 4.28
CA GLY A 4 1.13 -20.98 3.32
C GLY A 4 0.04 -20.17 4.01
N LEU A 5 -0.66 -20.80 4.95
CA LEU A 5 -1.71 -20.18 5.74
C LEU A 5 -1.14 -19.04 6.61
N LEU A 6 -0.05 -19.30 7.34
CA LEU A 6 0.62 -18.30 8.18
C LEU A 6 1.05 -17.07 7.38
N PHE A 7 1.69 -17.27 6.23
CA PHE A 7 2.10 -16.18 5.36
C PHE A 7 0.91 -15.34 4.89
N GLY A 8 -0.16 -16.00 4.41
CA GLY A 8 -1.37 -15.32 3.98
C GLY A 8 -2.02 -14.51 5.10
N THR A 9 -2.10 -15.06 6.31
CA THR A 9 -2.63 -14.36 7.49
C THR A 9 -1.79 -13.13 7.84
N VAL A 10 -0.46 -13.24 7.82
CA VAL A 10 0.43 -12.09 8.10
C VAL A 10 0.24 -10.98 7.07
N VAL A 11 0.22 -11.32 5.78
CA VAL A 11 -0.02 -10.34 4.71
C VAL A 11 -1.38 -9.66 4.87
N LEU A 12 -2.43 -10.43 5.18
CA LEU A 12 -3.77 -9.90 5.40
C LEU A 12 -3.80 -8.95 6.60
N LEU A 13 -3.15 -9.31 7.71
CA LEU A 13 -3.02 -8.43 8.88
C LEU A 13 -2.31 -7.12 8.52
N LEU A 14 -1.20 -7.18 7.78
CA LEU A 14 -0.47 -5.98 7.34
C LEU A 14 -1.33 -5.06 6.48
N VAL A 15 -2.11 -5.63 5.56
CA VAL A 15 -3.08 -4.88 4.74
C VAL A 15 -4.14 -4.24 5.63
N VAL A 16 -4.74 -4.99 6.56
CA VAL A 16 -5.75 -4.47 7.49
C VAL A 16 -5.20 -3.34 8.35
N PHE A 17 -3.97 -3.46 8.87
CA PHE A 17 -3.32 -2.40 9.64
C PHE A 17 -3.04 -1.16 8.80
N SER A 18 -2.50 -1.32 7.58
CA SER A 18 -2.23 -0.22 6.66
C SER A 18 -3.52 0.52 6.29
N VAL A 19 -4.59 -0.22 5.98
CA VAL A 19 -5.91 0.34 5.67
C VAL A 19 -6.50 1.06 6.89
N ARG A 20 -6.40 0.49 8.09
CA ARG A 20 -6.85 1.15 9.33
C ARG A 20 -6.17 2.49 9.55
N GLU A 21 -4.85 2.57 9.36
CA GLU A 21 -4.11 3.82 9.54
C GLU A 21 -4.50 4.84 8.45
N ARG A 22 -4.67 4.40 7.19
CA ARG A 22 -5.18 5.25 6.10
C ARG A 22 -6.56 5.84 6.43
N VAL A 23 -7.48 5.02 6.93
CA VAL A 23 -8.82 5.46 7.36
C VAL A 23 -8.72 6.46 8.52
N LYS A 24 -7.87 6.18 9.52
CA LYS A 24 -7.65 7.08 10.65
C LYS A 24 -7.17 8.45 10.18
N GLN A 25 -6.17 8.49 9.30
CA GLN A 25 -5.64 9.73 8.72
C GLN A 25 -6.69 10.49 7.90
N GLN A 26 -7.47 9.78 7.06
CA GLN A 26 -8.56 10.38 6.29
C GLN A 26 -9.63 10.99 7.20
N ARG A 27 -9.99 10.31 8.30
CA ARG A 27 -10.97 10.83 9.28
C ARG A 27 -10.49 12.08 10.01
N TYR A 28 -9.18 12.24 10.24
CA TYR A 28 -8.62 13.47 10.79
C TYR A 28 -8.59 14.62 9.78
N ARG A 29 -8.46 14.31 8.48
CA ARG A 29 -8.41 15.30 7.40
C ARG A 29 -9.80 15.75 6.92
N GLU A 30 -10.79 14.86 6.94
CA GLU A 30 -12.18 15.13 6.55
C GLU A 30 -13.02 15.79 7.68
N LYS A 31 -12.38 16.36 8.71
CA LYS A 31 -13.04 17.24 9.69
C LYS A 31 -13.41 18.62 9.12
N ASP A 32 -13.23 18.81 7.81
CA ASP A 32 -13.70 20.00 7.09
C ASP A 32 -15.20 19.91 6.77
N TRP A 33 -15.88 20.90 7.30
CA TRP A 33 -17.31 21.17 7.20
C TRP A 33 -17.70 21.58 5.78
N GLY A 34 -18.17 20.64 4.97
CA GLY A 34 -18.81 20.99 3.70
C GLY A 34 -19.28 19.77 2.93
N VAL A 35 -20.40 19.95 2.23
CA VAL A 35 -21.01 19.00 1.28
C VAL A 35 -21.91 17.94 1.92
N ILE A 36 -23.12 18.41 2.21
CA ILE A 36 -24.38 17.66 2.25
C ILE A 36 -24.68 17.24 0.80
N GLY A 37 -24.83 15.94 0.51
CA GLY A 37 -25.55 15.49 -0.70
C GLY A 37 -24.88 14.48 -1.63
N GLU A 38 -23.57 14.22 -1.55
CA GLU A 38 -22.96 13.19 -2.41
C GLU A 38 -22.82 11.86 -1.67
N SER A 39 -23.07 10.75 -2.40
CA SER A 39 -22.82 9.38 -1.96
C SER A 39 -21.34 9.22 -1.58
N LYS A 40 -21.00 9.60 -0.33
CA LYS A 40 -19.62 9.53 0.16
C LYS A 40 -19.23 8.07 0.20
N SER A 41 -18.30 7.71 -0.69
CA SER A 41 -17.62 6.42 -0.65
C SER A 41 -17.10 6.17 0.77
N SER A 42 -17.40 4.98 1.30
CA SER A 42 -17.00 4.60 2.67
C SER A 42 -15.50 4.87 2.86
N PRO A 43 -15.06 5.40 4.02
CA PRO A 43 -13.64 5.62 4.30
C PRO A 43 -12.77 4.38 4.03
N LEU A 44 -13.32 3.19 4.26
CA LEU A 44 -12.67 1.92 3.95
C LEU A 44 -12.43 1.75 2.45
N SER A 45 -13.45 2.02 1.62
CA SER A 45 -13.36 1.96 0.16
C SER A 45 -12.31 2.95 -0.35
N LYS A 46 -12.34 4.20 0.13
CA LYS A 46 -11.31 5.20 -0.20
C LYS A 46 -9.90 4.75 0.19
N ALA A 47 -9.73 4.16 1.37
CA ALA A 47 -8.43 3.68 1.84
C ALA A 47 -7.90 2.49 1.00
N LEU A 48 -8.78 1.58 0.59
CA LEU A 48 -8.45 0.46 -0.30
C LEU A 48 -8.09 0.96 -1.70
N THR A 49 -8.91 1.83 -2.30
CA THR A 49 -8.63 2.44 -3.60
C THR A 49 -7.29 3.18 -3.58
N ASN A 50 -7.00 3.91 -2.50
CA ASN A 50 -5.70 4.56 -2.31
C ASN A 50 -4.55 3.54 -2.19
N LEU A 51 -4.72 2.45 -1.42
CA LEU A 51 -3.67 1.43 -1.30
C LEU A 51 -3.35 0.78 -2.66
N ILE A 52 -4.38 0.36 -3.38
CA ILE A 52 -4.24 -0.27 -4.70
C ILE A 52 -3.67 0.71 -5.72
N GLY A 53 -4.19 1.95 -5.74
CA GLY A 53 -3.73 2.98 -6.66
C GLY A 53 -2.25 3.35 -6.45
N VAL A 54 -1.80 3.46 -5.19
CA VAL A 54 -0.39 3.73 -4.88
C VAL A 54 0.48 2.52 -5.22
N ALA A 55 0.08 1.31 -4.85
CA ALA A 55 0.85 0.10 -5.17
C ALA A 55 0.97 -0.09 -6.70
N GLY A 56 -0.12 0.09 -7.43
CA GLY A 56 -0.16 0.00 -8.88
C GLY A 56 0.69 1.08 -9.57
N GLY A 57 0.61 2.32 -9.08
CA GLY A 57 1.45 3.42 -9.57
C GLY A 57 2.94 3.16 -9.36
N ILE A 58 3.34 2.75 -8.15
CA ILE A 58 4.74 2.40 -7.84
C ILE A 58 5.20 1.24 -8.74
N TYR A 59 4.39 0.20 -8.88
CA TYR A 59 4.71 -0.94 -9.74
C TYR A 59 4.96 -0.49 -11.18
N LEU A 60 4.04 0.26 -11.77
CA LEU A 60 4.15 0.72 -13.15
C LEU A 60 5.37 1.63 -13.33
N SER A 61 5.63 2.55 -12.40
CA SER A 61 6.82 3.40 -12.44
C SER A 61 8.11 2.59 -12.37
N LEU A 62 8.19 1.58 -11.50
CA LEU A 62 9.37 0.71 -11.41
C LEU A 62 9.56 -0.13 -12.67
N VAL A 63 8.48 -0.70 -13.22
CA VAL A 63 8.51 -1.42 -14.50
C VAL A 63 9.05 -0.52 -15.60
N LEU A 64 8.52 0.70 -15.72
CA LEU A 64 8.99 1.66 -16.71
C LEU A 64 10.49 1.95 -16.54
N ILE A 65 10.93 2.27 -15.33
CA ILE A 65 12.35 2.55 -15.05
C ILE A 65 13.23 1.34 -15.42
N CYS A 66 12.84 0.13 -15.05
CA CYS A 66 13.59 -1.07 -15.39
C CYS A 66 13.65 -1.27 -16.92
N THR A 67 12.54 -1.05 -17.62
CA THR A 67 12.49 -1.12 -19.09
C THR A 67 13.37 -0.05 -19.73
N PHE A 68 13.34 1.19 -19.23
CA PHE A 68 14.16 2.30 -19.75
C PHE A 68 15.66 2.08 -19.55
N VAL A 69 16.06 1.49 -18.42
CA VAL A 69 17.46 1.16 -18.11
C VAL A 69 17.88 -0.17 -18.75
N GLU A 70 16.96 -0.86 -19.43
CA GLU A 70 17.14 -2.22 -19.97
C GLU A 70 17.60 -3.23 -18.91
N LEU A 71 17.11 -3.04 -17.68
CA LEU A 71 17.46 -3.86 -16.53
C LEU A 71 16.68 -5.17 -16.58
N GLN A 72 17.37 -6.26 -16.88
CA GLN A 72 16.78 -7.59 -16.94
C GLN A 72 16.61 -8.17 -15.53
N LEU A 73 15.37 -8.17 -15.03
CA LEU A 73 15.01 -8.83 -13.78
C LEU A 73 14.40 -10.20 -14.05
N PRO A 74 14.62 -11.18 -13.17
CA PRO A 74 13.92 -12.46 -13.25
C PRO A 74 12.42 -12.24 -13.03
N ALA A 75 11.59 -12.90 -13.85
CA ALA A 75 10.13 -12.79 -13.75
C ALA A 75 9.60 -13.20 -12.36
N ARG A 76 10.31 -14.11 -11.68
CA ARG A 76 10.00 -14.51 -10.31
C ARG A 76 11.26 -14.73 -9.50
N VAL A 77 11.20 -14.36 -8.23
CA VAL A 77 12.21 -14.63 -7.22
C VAL A 77 11.62 -15.60 -6.22
N HIS A 78 12.41 -16.61 -5.85
CA HIS A 78 12.02 -17.59 -4.84
C HIS A 78 12.44 -17.08 -3.46
N LEU A 79 11.46 -16.72 -2.64
CA LEU A 79 11.63 -16.45 -1.22
C LEU A 79 11.18 -17.70 -0.45
N GLY A 80 12.12 -18.63 -0.24
CA GLY A 80 11.83 -19.94 0.32
C GLY A 80 10.87 -20.74 -0.58
N HIS A 81 9.68 -21.05 -0.08
CA HIS A 81 8.64 -21.79 -0.84
C HIS A 81 7.75 -20.89 -1.72
N TYR A 82 7.90 -19.57 -1.66
CA TYR A 82 7.05 -18.64 -2.40
C TYR A 82 7.78 -18.12 -3.63
N SER A 83 7.11 -18.17 -4.77
CA SER A 83 7.58 -17.58 -6.03
C SER A 83 6.83 -16.26 -6.22
N LEU A 84 7.54 -15.15 -6.05
CA LEU A 84 6.96 -13.80 -6.07
C LEU A 84 7.58 -13.01 -7.22
N GLU A 85 6.78 -12.14 -7.82
CA GLU A 85 7.31 -11.14 -8.73
C GLU A 85 7.98 -10.03 -7.92
N PRO A 86 9.29 -9.78 -8.09
CA PRO A 86 10.05 -8.88 -7.21
C PRO A 86 9.53 -7.43 -7.23
N LEU A 87 9.18 -6.91 -8.42
CA LEU A 87 8.64 -5.56 -8.58
C LEU A 87 7.31 -5.37 -7.86
N ALA A 88 6.40 -6.36 -7.97
CA ALA A 88 5.12 -6.35 -7.28
C ALA A 88 5.27 -6.46 -5.75
N ALA A 89 6.22 -7.28 -5.29
CA ALA A 89 6.50 -7.39 -3.86
C ALA A 89 7.00 -6.05 -3.28
N ILE A 90 7.95 -5.41 -3.97
CA ILE A 90 8.51 -4.11 -3.58
C ILE A 90 7.42 -3.03 -3.58
N SER A 91 6.58 -2.97 -4.61
CA SER A 91 5.53 -1.95 -4.72
C SER A 91 4.49 -2.06 -3.60
N ILE A 92 4.06 -3.28 -3.27
CA ILE A 92 3.13 -3.53 -2.17
C ILE A 92 3.77 -3.18 -0.83
N ILE A 93 5.02 -3.57 -0.58
CA ILE A 93 5.72 -3.25 0.67
C ILE A 93 5.82 -1.73 0.84
N MET A 94 6.21 -1.00 -0.21
CA MET A 94 6.27 0.46 -0.17
C MET A 94 4.89 1.09 0.06
N ALA A 95 3.85 0.61 -0.62
CA ALA A 95 2.49 1.11 -0.44
C ALA A 95 1.97 0.82 0.99
N LEU A 96 2.29 -0.33 1.57
CA LEU A 96 1.92 -0.65 2.94
C LEU A 96 2.64 0.25 3.96
N ALA A 97 3.90 0.59 3.70
CA ALA A 97 4.72 1.46 4.54
C ALA A 97 4.31 2.95 4.45
N GLN A 98 3.81 3.40 3.30
CA GLN A 98 3.43 4.80 3.03
C GLN A 98 2.64 5.50 4.16
N PRO A 99 1.52 4.97 4.71
CA PRO A 99 0.75 5.66 5.74
C PRO A 99 1.56 5.89 7.04
N TYR A 100 2.48 4.99 7.38
CA TYR A 100 3.33 5.13 8.56
C TYR A 100 4.39 6.21 8.36
N ILE A 101 4.98 6.27 7.17
CA ILE A 101 5.93 7.34 6.80
C ILE A 101 5.24 8.71 6.90
N LEU A 102 4.03 8.85 6.35
CA LEU A 102 3.26 10.09 6.45
C LEU A 102 2.95 10.48 7.90
N LYS A 103 2.65 9.50 8.76
CA LYS A 103 2.41 9.73 10.19
C LYS A 103 3.65 10.29 10.89
N VAL A 104 4.82 9.72 10.62
CA VAL A 104 6.10 10.17 11.21
C VAL A 104 6.44 11.59 10.73
N ILE A 105 6.32 11.85 9.43
CA ILE A 105 6.56 13.19 8.85
C ILE A 105 5.62 14.23 9.50
N GLN A 106 4.34 13.90 9.66
CA GLN A 106 3.38 14.79 10.31
C GLN A 106 3.69 15.02 11.79
N ALA A 107 4.18 14.00 12.50
CA ALA A 107 4.60 14.15 13.90
C ALA A 107 5.82 15.06 14.02
N TRP A 108 6.80 14.91 13.12
CA TRP A 108 8.01 15.75 13.07
C TRP A 108 7.69 17.20 12.74
N ARG A 109 6.75 17.47 11.83
CA ARG A 109 6.37 18.83 11.45
C ARG A 109 5.59 19.59 12.54
N LYS A 110 5.14 18.91 13.60
CA LYS A 110 4.43 19.52 14.74
C LYS A 110 5.35 19.90 15.90
N ILE A 111 6.63 19.50 15.86
CA ILE A 111 7.68 19.87 16.81
C ILE A 111 8.40 21.10 16.25
#